data_AF-A0A545AKU3-F1
#
_entry.id   AF-A0A545AKU3-F1
#
_cell.length_a   1.000
_cell.length_b   1.000
_cell.length_c   1.000
_cell.angle_alpha   90.00
_cell.angle_beta   90.00
_cell.angle_gamma   90.00
#
_symmetry.space_group_name_H-M   'P 1'
#
loop_
_entity.id
_entity.type
_entity.pdbx_description
1 polymer ?
#
loop_
_entity_poly.entity_id
_entity_poly.type
_entity_poly.pdbx_seq_one_letter_code
_entity_poly.pdbx_strand_id
1 'polypeptide(L)'
;MDEIARFERDGYLVVRSAFPADTAEACRNALWNALGGHGVTRDPATWTRPVVSVPCPDGEPFAAAGSSPALAEAYDALIGAGRWTPRGGVGGMVPVRFPSGFAVDGTDPSPVGRSIAAALATES
;
A
#
# COMPACT_ATOMS: atom_id res chain seq x y z
N MET A 1 -25.77 1.31 -0.51
CA MET A 1 -25.33 2.51 0.24
C MET A 1 -24.27 3.18 -0.60
N ASP A 2 -24.37 4.48 -0.79
CA ASP A 2 -23.45 5.28 -1.62
C ASP A 2 -22.01 5.25 -1.05
N GLU A 3 -21.01 5.30 -1.92
CA GLU A 3 -19.58 5.31 -1.54
C GLU A 3 -19.22 6.53 -0.70
N ILE A 4 -19.86 7.67 -0.98
CA ILE A 4 -19.72 8.90 -0.19
C ILE A 4 -20.23 8.68 1.23
N ALA A 5 -21.42 8.11 1.39
CA ALA A 5 -21.99 7.81 2.72
C ALA A 5 -21.14 6.79 3.51
N ARG A 6 -20.47 5.86 2.81
CA ARG A 6 -19.51 4.94 3.42
C ARG A 6 -18.26 5.70 3.90
N PHE A 7 -17.71 6.57 3.07
CA PHE A 7 -16.56 7.38 3.43
C PHE A 7 -16.86 8.30 4.62
N GLU A 8 -18.02 8.96 4.64
CA GLU A 8 -18.45 9.82 5.75
C GLU A 8 -18.55 9.07 7.07
N ARG A 9 -19.05 7.82 7.04
CA ARG A 9 -19.19 6.99 8.24
C ARG A 9 -17.88 6.35 8.68
N ASP A 10 -17.15 5.74 7.76
CA ASP A 10 -16.00 4.88 8.06
C ASP A 10 -14.68 5.68 8.06
N GLY A 11 -14.65 6.87 7.46
CA GLY A 11 -13.46 7.71 7.31
C GLY A 11 -12.49 7.25 6.22
N TYR A 12 -12.84 6.21 5.46
CA TYR A 12 -12.06 5.69 4.35
C TYR A 12 -12.95 5.07 3.26
N LEU A 13 -12.39 4.98 2.05
CA LEU A 13 -12.98 4.28 0.92
C LEU A 13 -11.99 3.24 0.39
N VAL A 14 -12.51 2.06 0.01
CA VAL A 14 -11.70 1.00 -0.61
C VAL A 14 -12.01 0.96 -2.09
N VAL A 15 -11.09 1.47 -2.90
CA VAL A 15 -11.15 1.36 -4.36
C VAL A 15 -10.49 0.05 -4.78
N ARG A 16 -11.31 -0.90 -5.22
CA ARG A 16 -10.81 -2.19 -5.73
C ARG A 16 -10.34 -2.02 -7.17
N SER A 17 -9.27 -2.74 -7.54
CA SER A 17 -8.69 -2.68 -8.89
C SER A 17 -8.36 -1.25 -9.35
N ALA A 18 -7.86 -0.42 -8.42
CA ALA A 18 -7.61 1.00 -8.68
C ALA A 18 -6.67 1.25 -9.87
N PHE A 19 -5.73 0.34 -10.11
CA PHE A 19 -4.82 0.36 -11.25
C PHE A 19 -4.46 -1.07 -11.68
N PRO A 20 -3.91 -1.26 -12.90
CA PRO A 20 -3.56 -2.58 -13.42
C PRO A 20 -2.52 -3.32 -12.57
N ALA A 21 -2.58 -4.66 -12.59
CA ALA A 21 -1.63 -5.51 -11.86
C ALA A 21 -0.17 -5.24 -12.26
N ASP A 22 0.08 -4.95 -13.54
CA ASP A 22 1.43 -4.67 -14.06
C ASP A 22 2.03 -3.40 -13.44
N THR A 23 1.21 -2.37 -13.21
CA THR A 23 1.64 -1.16 -12.49
C THR A 23 1.99 -1.49 -11.04
N ALA A 24 1.21 -2.35 -10.38
CA ALA A 24 1.50 -2.82 -9.02
C ALA A 24 2.84 -3.57 -8.95
N GLU A 25 3.08 -4.44 -9.93
CA GLU A 25 4.33 -5.18 -10.05
C GLU A 25 5.52 -4.26 -10.29
N ALA A 26 5.40 -3.29 -11.18
CA ALA A 26 6.43 -2.30 -11.43
C ALA A 26 6.75 -1.49 -10.16
N CYS A 27 5.74 -1.02 -9.42
CA CYS A 27 5.93 -0.34 -8.13
C CYS A 27 6.70 -1.22 -7.14
N ARG A 28 6.30 -2.48 -7.02
CA ARG A 28 6.97 -3.46 -6.16
C ARG A 28 8.43 -3.66 -6.55
N ASN A 29 8.74 -3.75 -7.84
CA ASN A 29 10.11 -3.85 -8.34
C ASN A 29 10.95 -2.61 -8.00
N ALA A 30 10.38 -1.42 -8.14
CA ALA A 30 11.05 -0.17 -7.76
C ALA A 30 11.36 -0.12 -6.24
N LEU A 31 10.42 -0.56 -5.39
CA LEU A 31 10.66 -0.66 -3.94
C LEU A 31 11.77 -1.65 -3.60
N TRP A 32 11.83 -2.81 -4.28
CA TRP A 32 12.91 -3.77 -4.09
C TRP A 32 14.28 -3.19 -4.47
N ASN A 33 14.35 -2.39 -5.53
CA ASN A 33 15.59 -1.71 -5.89
C ASN A 33 16.00 -0.68 -4.82
N ALA A 34 15.05 0.11 -4.31
CA ALA A 34 15.31 1.07 -3.24
C ALA A 34 15.79 0.37 -1.94
N LEU A 35 15.18 -0.75 -1.58
CA LEU A 35 15.58 -1.58 -0.45
C LEU A 35 17.01 -2.13 -0.57
N GLY A 36 17.50 -2.35 -1.80
CA GLY A 36 18.89 -2.73 -2.05
C GLY A 36 19.89 -1.73 -1.46
N GLY A 37 19.57 -0.43 -1.47
CA GLY A 37 20.37 0.61 -0.82
C GLY A 37 20.42 0.50 0.71
N HIS A 38 19.53 -0.28 1.31
CA HIS A 38 19.49 -0.60 2.74
C HIS A 38 20.07 -1.99 3.05
N GLY A 39 20.71 -2.65 2.08
CA GLY A 39 21.23 -4.00 2.23
C GLY A 39 20.16 -5.09 2.29
N VAL A 40 18.92 -4.76 1.90
CA VAL A 40 17.79 -5.68 1.91
C VAL A 40 17.54 -6.19 0.50
N THR A 41 17.50 -7.50 0.34
CA THR A 41 17.22 -8.17 -0.94
C THR A 41 15.98 -9.04 -0.81
N ARG A 42 15.61 -9.74 -1.89
CA ARG A 42 14.53 -10.73 -1.83
C ARG A 42 14.89 -11.99 -1.06
N ASP A 43 16.14 -12.17 -0.66
CA ASP A 43 16.56 -13.23 0.23
C ASP A 43 16.10 -12.93 1.67
N PRO A 44 15.25 -13.80 2.27
CA PRO A 44 14.81 -13.66 3.66
C PRO A 44 15.94 -13.54 4.68
N ALA A 45 17.14 -14.07 4.39
CA ALA A 45 18.29 -13.92 5.28
C ALA A 45 18.71 -12.46 5.49
N THR A 46 18.36 -11.56 4.56
CA THR A 46 18.65 -10.13 4.67
C THR A 46 17.62 -9.35 5.49
N TRP A 47 16.48 -9.96 5.83
CA TRP A 47 15.35 -9.32 6.50
C TRP A 47 15.55 -9.26 8.02
N THR A 48 16.62 -8.59 8.42
CA THR A 48 17.06 -8.51 9.83
C THR A 48 16.26 -7.51 10.67
N ARG A 49 15.40 -6.71 10.03
CA ARG A 49 14.55 -5.69 10.68
C ARG A 49 13.08 -5.97 10.32
N PRO A 50 12.14 -5.82 11.28
CA PRO A 50 10.71 -6.08 11.04
C PRO A 50 10.10 -5.11 10.03
N VAL A 51 10.62 -3.87 9.98
CA VAL A 51 10.17 -2.83 9.04
C VAL A 51 11.39 -2.07 8.53
N VAL A 52 11.43 -1.83 7.22
CA VAL A 52 12.37 -0.90 6.58
C VAL A 52 11.55 0.10 5.77
N SER A 53 11.68 1.38 6.10
CA SER A 53 11.02 2.46 5.37
C SER A 53 11.96 3.00 4.32
N VAL A 54 11.51 3.03 3.07
CA VAL A 54 12.23 3.65 1.94
C VAL A 54 11.49 4.89 1.46
N PRO A 55 12.18 5.96 1.02
CA PRO A 55 11.52 7.07 0.34
C PRO A 55 10.73 6.52 -0.85
N CYS A 56 9.47 6.94 -1.01
CA CYS A 56 8.71 6.59 -2.19
C CYS A 56 9.41 7.20 -3.41
N PRO A 57 9.80 6.41 -4.42
CA PRO A 57 10.32 6.96 -5.66
C PRO A 57 9.29 7.88 -6.31
N ASP A 58 9.74 9.05 -6.76
CA ASP A 58 8.96 9.90 -7.66
C ASP A 58 9.05 9.35 -9.09
N GLY A 59 8.03 9.65 -9.90
CA GLY A 59 7.89 9.24 -11.28
C GLY A 59 7.13 7.92 -11.46
N GLU A 60 7.22 7.39 -12.67
CA GLU A 60 6.70 6.05 -12.97
C GLU A 60 7.44 4.99 -12.15
N PRO A 61 6.75 3.95 -11.65
CA PRO A 61 5.33 3.62 -11.86
C PRO A 61 4.36 4.24 -10.85
N PHE A 62 4.86 4.98 -9.86
CA PHE A 62 4.03 5.51 -8.76
C PHE A 62 3.12 6.65 -9.20
N ALA A 63 3.54 7.45 -10.19
CA ALA A 63 2.71 8.46 -10.82
C ALA A 63 1.44 7.83 -11.43
N ALA A 64 1.59 6.81 -12.28
CA ALA A 64 0.46 6.08 -12.86
C ALA A 64 -0.46 5.44 -11.81
N ALA A 65 0.12 4.84 -10.75
CA ALA A 65 -0.67 4.29 -9.65
C ALA A 65 -1.51 5.36 -8.93
N GLY A 66 -0.89 6.49 -8.57
CA GLY A 66 -1.53 7.58 -7.82
C GLY A 66 -2.48 8.48 -8.62
N SER A 67 -2.44 8.39 -9.95
CA SER A 67 -3.28 9.18 -10.87
C SER A 67 -4.21 8.32 -11.74
N SER A 68 -4.39 7.06 -11.38
CA SER A 68 -5.27 6.14 -12.10
C SER A 68 -6.71 6.67 -12.24
N PRO A 69 -7.42 6.36 -13.34
CA PRO A 69 -8.78 6.85 -13.56
C PRO A 69 -9.74 6.52 -12.40
N ALA A 70 -9.66 5.33 -11.82
CA ALA A 70 -10.51 4.93 -10.70
C ALA A 70 -10.27 5.77 -9.44
N LEU A 71 -9.02 6.15 -9.17
CA LEU A 71 -8.71 7.06 -8.06
C LEU A 71 -9.14 8.49 -8.37
N ALA A 72 -8.93 8.95 -9.61
CA ALA A 72 -9.36 10.27 -10.06
C ALA A 72 -10.88 10.45 -9.88
N GLU A 73 -11.67 9.47 -10.30
CA GLU A 73 -13.13 9.45 -10.11
C GLU A 73 -13.51 9.46 -8.62
N ALA A 74 -12.83 8.67 -7.79
CA ALA A 74 -13.05 8.67 -6.35
C ALA A 74 -12.70 10.03 -5.71
N TYR A 75 -11.61 10.68 -6.12
CA TYR A 75 -11.25 12.02 -5.64
C TYR A 75 -12.29 13.05 -6.06
N ASP A 76 -12.73 13.02 -7.32
CA ASP A 76 -13.76 13.93 -7.83
C ASP A 76 -15.10 13.75 -7.11
N ALA A 77 -15.48 12.51 -6.78
CA ALA A 77 -16.68 12.22 -6.00
C ALA A 77 -16.58 12.74 -4.55
N LEU A 78 -15.40 12.64 -3.92
CA LEU A 78 -15.21 13.01 -2.51
C LEU A 78 -15.03 14.51 -2.29
N ILE A 79 -14.25 15.19 -3.14
CA ILE A 79 -13.87 16.59 -2.91
C ILE A 79 -14.28 17.53 -4.05
N GLY A 80 -14.78 16.99 -5.15
CA GLY A 80 -15.17 17.73 -6.35
C GLY A 80 -14.07 17.79 -7.41
N ALA A 81 -14.50 17.83 -8.68
CA ALA A 81 -13.61 17.93 -9.83
C ALA A 81 -12.68 19.16 -9.76
N GLY A 82 -11.41 18.95 -10.09
CA GLY A 82 -10.39 20.00 -10.10
C GLY A 82 -9.92 20.47 -8.71
N ARG A 83 -10.32 19.78 -7.63
CA ARG A 83 -9.90 20.10 -6.26
C ARG A 83 -8.74 19.25 -5.73
N TRP A 84 -8.26 18.30 -6.52
CA TRP A 84 -7.05 17.53 -6.23
C TRP A 84 -5.97 17.81 -7.28
N THR A 85 -4.72 17.58 -6.91
CA THR A 85 -3.58 17.72 -7.81
C THR A 85 -2.93 16.35 -8.00
N PRO A 86 -2.83 15.85 -9.25
CA PRO A 86 -2.06 14.65 -9.55
C PRO A 86 -0.62 14.81 -9.05
N ARG A 87 -0.15 13.83 -8.29
CA ARG A 87 1.21 13.83 -7.75
C ARG A 87 2.11 13.04 -8.69
N GLY A 88 3.36 13.48 -8.82
CA GLY A 88 4.39 12.73 -9.55
C GLY A 88 4.79 11.41 -8.89
N GLY A 89 4.24 11.08 -7.72
CA GLY A 89 4.42 9.83 -6.99
C GLY A 89 3.47 9.81 -5.80
N VAL A 90 3.46 8.74 -5.01
CA VAL A 90 2.58 8.65 -3.82
C VAL A 90 3.11 9.44 -2.62
N GLY A 91 4.39 9.86 -2.67
CA GLY A 91 5.04 10.73 -1.70
C GLY A 91 5.40 10.06 -0.36
N GLY A 92 6.28 10.70 0.40
CA GLY A 92 6.63 10.26 1.76
C GLY A 92 7.50 8.99 1.80
N MET A 93 7.28 8.19 2.85
CA MET A 93 8.02 6.95 3.10
C MET A 93 7.10 5.75 2.92
N VAL A 94 7.56 4.73 2.20
CA VAL A 94 6.88 3.45 2.07
C VAL A 94 7.44 2.47 3.11
N PRO A 95 6.65 2.06 4.11
CA PRO A 95 7.08 1.05 5.08
C PRO A 95 6.96 -0.35 4.47
N VAL A 96 8.08 -1.02 4.27
CA VAL A 96 8.10 -2.45 3.87
C VAL A 96 8.23 -3.29 5.13
N ARG A 97 7.24 -4.15 5.35
CA ARG A 97 7.21 -5.09 6.49
C ARG A 97 7.77 -6.43 6.05
N PHE A 98 8.69 -6.97 6.84
CA PHE A 98 9.19 -8.32 6.65
C PHE A 98 8.62 -9.24 7.72
N PRO A 99 8.51 -10.56 7.42
CA PRO A 99 8.35 -11.58 8.44
C PRO A 99 9.50 -11.44 9.45
N SER A 100 9.20 -10.79 10.57
CA SER A 100 9.97 -10.96 11.80
C SER A 100 9.44 -12.25 12.45
N GLY A 101 10.19 -12.89 13.34
CA GLY A 101 9.82 -14.17 13.99
C GLY A 101 8.48 -14.21 14.77
N PHE A 102 7.55 -13.29 14.51
CA PHE A 102 6.12 -13.46 14.72
C PHE A 102 5.64 -14.66 13.91
N ALA A 103 5.25 -15.72 14.60
CA ALA A 103 4.57 -16.83 13.97
C ALA A 103 3.21 -16.34 13.43
N VAL A 104 3.04 -16.41 12.11
CA VAL A 104 1.78 -16.13 11.40
C VAL A 104 0.78 -17.29 11.51
N ASP A 105 0.98 -18.19 12.48
CA ASP A 105 0.12 -19.32 12.82
C ASP A 105 -1.00 -18.95 13.81
N GLY A 106 -1.14 -17.66 14.14
CA GLY A 106 -2.15 -17.14 15.07
C GLY A 106 -1.66 -17.03 16.53
N THR A 107 -0.40 -17.32 16.80
CA THR A 107 0.15 -17.26 18.17
C THR A 107 0.65 -15.87 18.58
N ASP A 108 0.60 -14.88 17.70
CA ASP A 108 1.00 -13.49 18.01
C ASP A 108 -0.08 -12.76 18.85
N PRO A 109 0.21 -12.38 20.12
CA PRO A 109 -0.74 -11.64 20.96
C PRO A 109 -0.87 -10.15 20.59
N SER A 110 -0.03 -9.63 19.69
CA SER A 110 -0.02 -8.22 19.33
C SER A 110 -1.34 -7.81 18.63
N PRO A 111 -1.81 -6.57 18.81
CA PRO A 111 -2.98 -6.06 18.08
C PRO A 111 -2.84 -6.15 16.56
N VAL A 112 -1.60 -6.01 16.04
CA VAL A 112 -1.31 -6.03 14.60
C VAL A 112 -1.37 -7.46 14.04
N GLY A 113 -0.82 -8.45 14.76
CA GLY A 113 -0.92 -9.86 14.38
C GLY A 113 -2.37 -10.34 14.30
N ARG A 114 -3.21 -9.91 15.26
CA ARG A 114 -4.65 -10.22 15.28
C ARG A 114 -5.39 -9.63 14.07
N SER A 115 -5.06 -8.41 13.65
CA SER A 115 -5.70 -7.79 12.48
C SER A 115 -5.30 -8.47 11.17
N ILE A 116 -4.04 -8.90 11.02
CA ILE A 116 -3.56 -9.59 9.81
C ILE A 116 -4.18 -10.99 9.72
N ALA A 117 -4.20 -11.76 10.81
CA ALA A 117 -4.83 -13.08 10.83
C ALA A 117 -6.35 -13.02 10.56
N ALA A 118 -7.05 -12.02 11.12
CA ALA A 118 -8.46 -11.81 10.85
C ALA A 118 -8.74 -11.44 9.38
N ALA A 119 -7.88 -10.63 8.77
CA ALA A 119 -8.00 -10.31 7.34
C ALA A 119 -7.84 -11.56 6.45
N LEU A 120 -6.89 -12.44 6.78
CA LEU A 120 -6.63 -13.68 6.03
C LEU A 120 -7.73 -14.75 6.25
N ALA A 121 -8.32 -14.83 7.44
CA ALA A 121 -9.40 -15.77 7.74
C ALA A 121 -10.76 -15.39 7.11
N THR A 122 -10.90 -14.14 6.67
CA THR A 122 -12.14 -13.64 6.03
C THR A 122 -12.15 -13.90 4.51
N GLU A 123 -11.07 -14.44 3.95
CA GLU A 123 -10.95 -14.79 2.51
C GLU A 123 -11.26 -16.27 2.20
N SER A 124 -12.01 -16.99 3.07
CA SER A 124 -12.49 -18.37 2.84
C SER A 124 -14.01 -18.48 2.83
#